data_AF-A0A270NCE8-F1
#
_entry.id   AF-A0A270NCE8-F1
#
_cell.length_a   1.000
_cell.length_b   1.000
_cell.length_c   1.000
_cell.angle_alpha   90.00
_cell.angle_beta   90.00
_cell.angle_gamma   90.00
#
_symmetry.space_group_name_H-M   'P 1'
#
loop_
_entity.id
_entity.type
_entity.pdbx_description
1 polymer ?
#
loop_
_entity_poly.entity_id
_entity_poly.type
_entity_poly.pdbx_seq_one_letter_code
_entity_poly.pdbx_strand_id
1 'polypeptide(L)'
;MNRVALYRVVVFVPSVALDAVKRGILAVDALAAGDYEHGMWWSAPGFEQFRPRMGASPVQGEAGRTEVVDSVRLEFCLPRDPQRLQRIFEQGIVPHHPWQVPVVQVEDIELLLADGRRL
;
A
#
# COMPACT_ATOMS: atom_id res chain seq x y z
N MET A 1 24.68 -5.99 -15.19
CA MET A 1 23.50 -5.38 -14.56
C MET A 1 22.27 -6.20 -14.92
N ASN A 2 21.58 -6.77 -13.95
CA ASN A 2 20.33 -7.52 -14.16
C ASN A 2 19.13 -6.60 -13.90
N ARG A 3 18.03 -6.80 -14.64
CA ARG A 3 16.77 -6.07 -14.46
C ARG A 3 15.67 -7.04 -14.07
N VAL A 4 14.95 -6.75 -13.00
CA VAL A 4 13.85 -7.59 -12.54
C VAL A 4 12.56 -6.78 -12.61
N ALA A 5 11.56 -7.29 -13.32
CA ALA A 5 10.25 -6.68 -13.40
C ALA A 5 9.49 -6.88 -12.09
N LEU A 6 9.03 -5.78 -11.50
CA LEU A 6 8.29 -5.75 -10.24
C LEU A 6 7.00 -4.94 -10.42
N TYR A 7 6.04 -5.17 -9.53
CA TYR A 7 5.03 -4.17 -9.22
C TYR A 7 5.53 -3.30 -8.08
N ARG A 8 5.44 -1.98 -8.25
CA ARG A 8 5.45 -1.03 -7.14
C ARG A 8 4.01 -0.77 -6.72
N VAL A 9 3.71 -1.02 -5.46
CA VAL A 9 2.40 -0.77 -4.86
C VAL A 9 2.51 0.39 -3.91
N VAL A 10 1.63 1.36 -4.09
CA VAL A 10 1.49 2.52 -3.21
C VAL A 10 0.08 2.51 -2.63
N VAL A 11 -0.03 2.64 -1.31
CA VAL A 11 -1.30 2.80 -0.61
C VAL A 11 -1.23 4.00 0.33
N PHE A 12 -2.26 4.85 0.30
CA PHE A 12 -2.38 6.00 1.19
C PHE A 12 -3.23 5.60 2.40
N VAL A 13 -2.64 5.68 3.59
CA VAL A 13 -3.22 5.12 4.81
C VAL A 13 -3.29 6.20 5.89
N PRO A 14 -4.41 6.36 6.61
CA PRO A 14 -4.43 7.19 7.82
C PRO A 14 -3.38 6.72 8.82
N SER A 15 -2.64 7.66 9.43
CA SER A 15 -1.49 7.32 10.29
C SER A 15 -1.85 6.32 11.40
N VAL A 16 -3.07 6.39 11.94
CA VAL A 16 -3.57 5.48 12.99
C VAL A 16 -3.80 4.04 12.52
N ALA A 17 -3.97 3.82 11.22
CA ALA A 17 -4.22 2.50 10.62
C ALA A 17 -2.98 1.90 9.96
N LEU A 18 -1.86 2.65 9.85
CA LEU A 18 -0.64 2.22 9.16
C LEU A 18 -0.17 0.85 9.63
N ASP A 19 -0.03 0.66 10.94
CA ASP A 19 0.47 -0.60 11.51
C ASP A 19 -0.46 -1.79 11.25
N ALA A 20 -1.78 -1.55 11.23
CA ALA A 20 -2.74 -2.60 10.91
C ALA A 20 -2.62 -3.03 9.45
N VAL A 21 -2.52 -2.08 8.52
CA VAL A 21 -2.33 -2.35 7.08
C VAL A 21 -0.99 -3.04 6.82
N LYS A 22 0.11 -2.59 7.44
CA LYS A 22 1.41 -3.24 7.33
C LYS A 22 1.35 -4.70 7.77
N ARG A 23 0.76 -4.98 8.95
CA ARG A 23 0.60 -6.37 9.43
C ARG A 23 -0.28 -7.20 8.52
N GLY A 24 -1.37 -6.63 7.99
CA GLY A 24 -2.25 -7.30 7.03
C GLY A 24 -1.49 -7.74 5.78
N ILE A 25 -0.73 -6.83 5.18
CA ILE A 25 0.14 -7.15 4.02
C ILE A 25 1.13 -8.27 4.38
N LEU A 26 1.82 -8.14 5.51
CA LEU A 26 2.86 -9.10 5.94
C LEU A 26 2.30 -10.48 6.33
N ALA A 27 1.02 -10.57 6.71
CA ALA A 27 0.35 -11.84 6.96
C ALA A 27 0.09 -12.63 5.66
N VAL A 28 -0.01 -11.92 4.52
CA VAL A 28 -0.21 -12.52 3.20
C VAL A 28 1.11 -12.79 2.50
N ASP A 29 2.09 -11.91 2.70
CA ASP A 29 3.32 -11.90 1.93
C ASP A 29 4.50 -11.29 2.70
N ALA A 30 5.63 -12.00 2.74
CA ALA A 30 6.83 -11.54 3.43
C ALA A 30 7.51 -10.32 2.75
N LEU A 31 7.11 -9.95 1.53
CA LEU A 31 7.76 -8.89 0.73
C LEU A 31 9.28 -9.09 0.63
N ALA A 32 9.68 -10.34 0.35
CA ALA A 32 11.07 -10.73 0.29
C ALA A 32 11.80 -10.13 -0.93
N ALA A 33 13.03 -9.68 -0.71
CA ALA A 33 13.96 -9.25 -1.73
C ALA A 33 15.40 -9.64 -1.34
N GLY A 34 15.95 -10.66 -2.00
CA GLY A 34 17.22 -11.27 -1.64
C GLY A 34 17.15 -11.87 -0.23
N ASP A 35 18.14 -11.54 0.61
CA ASP A 35 18.22 -12.02 2.00
C ASP A 35 17.40 -11.19 3.01
N TYR A 36 16.49 -10.34 2.53
CA TYR A 36 15.68 -9.44 3.36
C TYR A 36 14.18 -9.70 3.15
N GLU A 37 13.41 -9.46 4.20
CA GLU A 37 11.94 -9.48 4.18
C GLU A 37 11.38 -8.20 4.83
N HIS A 38 10.08 -7.99 4.65
CA HIS A 38 9.30 -6.85 5.14
C HIS A 38 9.72 -5.50 4.55
N GLY A 39 10.24 -5.52 3.32
CA GLY A 39 10.68 -4.34 2.59
C GLY A 39 9.53 -3.37 2.31
N MET A 40 9.45 -2.30 3.10
CA MET A 40 8.44 -1.26 2.99
C MET A 40 9.08 0.10 3.23
N TRP A 41 8.68 1.09 2.44
CA TRP A 41 8.99 2.49 2.68
C TRP A 41 7.71 3.24 3.05
N TRP A 42 7.78 4.21 3.95
CA TRP A 42 6.67 5.12 4.18
C TRP A 42 7.15 6.54 4.42
N SER A 43 6.32 7.50 4.02
CA SER A 43 6.62 8.93 4.19
C SER A 43 6.49 9.39 5.64
N ALA A 44 7.01 10.58 5.94
CA ALA A 44 6.50 11.38 7.06
C ALA A 44 5.00 11.70 6.84
N PRO A 45 4.27 12.10 7.89
CA PRO A 45 2.85 12.42 7.77
C PRO A 45 2.62 13.49 6.69
N GLY A 46 1.74 13.17 5.75
CA GLY A 46 1.10 14.11 4.84
C GLY A 46 -0.37 14.30 5.23
N PHE A 47 -1.12 14.94 4.34
CA PHE A 47 -2.55 15.18 4.54
C PHE A 47 -3.35 14.60 3.38
N GLU A 48 -4.46 13.96 3.68
CA GLU A 48 -5.47 13.61 2.68
C GLU A 48 -6.75 14.40 2.95
N GLN A 49 -7.40 14.81 1.85
CA GLN A 49 -8.63 15.59 1.90
C GLN A 49 -9.74 14.83 1.17
N PHE A 50 -10.90 14.77 1.80
CA PHE A 50 -12.09 14.22 1.17
C PHE A 50 -13.35 14.95 1.66
N ARG A 51 -14.45 14.77 0.93
CA ARG A 51 -15.76 15.33 1.27
C ARG A 51 -16.82 14.26 1.01
N PRO A 52 -17.31 13.56 2.04
CA PRO A 52 -18.34 12.56 1.85
C PRO A 52 -19.57 13.18 1.17
N ARG A 53 -20.15 12.47 0.19
CA ARG A 53 -21.37 12.92 -0.49
C ARG A 53 -22.60 12.54 0.33
N MET A 54 -23.73 13.18 0.07
CA MET A 54 -25.02 12.74 0.61
C MET A 54 -25.26 11.26 0.23
N GLY A 55 -25.65 10.45 1.22
CA GLY A 55 -25.84 9.01 1.04
C GLY A 55 -24.56 8.16 1.18
N ALA A 56 -23.39 8.77 1.40
CA ALA A 56 -22.19 8.02 1.75
C ALA A 56 -22.28 7.48 3.19
N SER A 57 -21.61 6.35 3.45
CA SER A 57 -21.42 5.80 4.79
C SER A 57 -19.94 5.84 5.16
N PRO A 58 -19.37 7.04 5.36
CA PRO A 58 -17.95 7.16 5.60
C PRO A 58 -17.59 6.62 6.98
N VAL A 59 -16.41 6.01 7.11
CA VAL A 59 -15.85 5.65 8.42
C VAL A 59 -15.45 6.90 9.22
N GLN A 60 -15.18 8.01 8.54
CA GLN A 60 -14.88 9.30 9.14
C GLN A 60 -15.46 10.47 8.33
N GLY A 61 -15.92 11.51 9.02
CA GLY A 61 -16.41 12.75 8.41
C GLY A 61 -17.91 12.80 8.22
N GLU A 62 -18.41 13.99 7.89
CA GLU A 62 -19.83 14.25 7.70
C GLU A 62 -20.16 14.55 6.22
N ALA A 63 -21.35 14.11 5.78
CA ALA A 63 -21.81 14.37 4.42
C ALA A 63 -21.86 15.88 4.14
N GLY A 64 -21.24 16.30 3.04
CA GLY A 64 -21.16 17.71 2.67
C GLY A 64 -20.20 18.54 3.52
N ARG A 65 -19.31 17.93 4.31
CA ARG A 65 -18.20 18.62 4.99
C ARG A 65 -16.87 18.11 4.48
N THR A 66 -15.94 19.04 4.27
CA THR A 66 -14.59 18.70 3.84
C THR A 66 -13.79 18.33 5.07
N GLU A 67 -13.20 17.15 5.06
CA GLU A 67 -12.32 16.64 6.09
C GLU A 67 -10.89 16.65 5.59
N VAL A 68 -9.95 16.87 6.52
CA VAL A 68 -8.50 16.72 6.29
C VAL A 68 -7.94 15.90 7.44
N VAL A 69 -7.18 14.85 7.11
CA VAL A 69 -6.62 13.93 8.11
C VAL A 69 -5.16 13.61 7.81
N ASP A 70 -4.42 13.24 8.85
CA ASP A 70 -3.04 12.77 8.71
C ASP A 70 -3.01 11.44 7.97
N SER A 71 -2.22 11.38 6.90
CA SER A 71 -2.08 10.21 6.03
C SER A 71 -0.63 9.96 5.69
N VAL A 72 -0.30 8.71 5.42
CA VAL A 72 1.05 8.26 5.06
C VAL A 72 0.99 7.54 3.72
N ARG A 73 1.95 7.87 2.85
CA ARG A 73 2.20 7.09 1.64
C ARG A 73 3.01 5.86 2.05
N LEU A 74 2.39 4.69 2.06
CA LEU A 74 3.06 3.41 2.23
C LEU A 74 3.38 2.83 0.84
N GLU A 75 4.62 2.41 0.65
CA GLU A 75 5.13 1.90 -0.62
C GLU A 75 5.89 0.60 -0.39
N PHE A 76 5.65 -0.38 -1.27
CA PHE A 76 6.40 -1.63 -1.29
C PHE A 76 6.47 -2.20 -2.71
N CYS A 77 7.36 -3.16 -2.92
CA CYS A 77 7.53 -3.83 -4.20
C CYS A 77 7.33 -5.34 -4.05
N LEU A 78 6.87 -5.97 -5.13
CA LEU A 78 6.76 -7.42 -5.24
C LEU A 78 7.07 -7.85 -6.69
N PRO A 79 7.44 -9.12 -6.93
CA PRO A 79 7.53 -9.66 -8.28
C PRO A 79 6.28 -9.34 -9.09
N ARG A 80 6.44 -9.12 -10.40
CA ARG A 80 5.35 -8.84 -11.34
C ARG A 80 4.47 -10.08 -11.55
N ASP A 81 3.68 -10.40 -10.53
CA ASP A 81 2.77 -11.53 -10.43
C ASP A 81 1.36 -11.00 -10.05
N PRO A 82 0.41 -11.00 -11.01
CA PRO A 82 -0.94 -10.50 -10.78
C PRO A 82 -1.70 -11.22 -9.67
N GLN A 83 -1.47 -12.53 -9.48
CA GLN A 83 -2.17 -13.32 -8.46
C GLN A 83 -1.66 -12.96 -7.07
N ARG A 84 -0.34 -12.75 -6.94
CA ARG A 84 0.27 -12.26 -5.70
C ARG A 84 -0.23 -10.87 -5.33
N LEU A 85 -0.29 -9.96 -6.31
CA LEU A 85 -0.87 -8.63 -6.14
C LEU A 85 -2.33 -8.68 -5.68
N GLN A 86 -3.14 -9.50 -6.35
CA GLN A 86 -4.56 -9.68 -6.01
C GLN A 86 -4.73 -10.16 -4.57
N ARG A 87 -3.97 -11.18 -4.14
CA ARG A 87 -4.03 -11.68 -2.76
C ARG A 87 -3.66 -10.61 -1.74
N ILE A 88 -2.58 -9.86 -1.97
CA ILE A 88 -2.19 -8.76 -1.07
C ILE A 88 -3.29 -7.70 -1.00
N PHE A 89 -3.89 -7.34 -2.13
CA PHE A 89 -4.99 -6.37 -2.16
C PHE A 89 -6.22 -6.86 -1.37
N GLU A 90 -6.73 -8.03 -1.69
CA GLU A 90 -7.99 -8.55 -1.14
C GLU A 90 -7.88 -9.01 0.32
N GLN A 91 -6.72 -9.52 0.73
CA GLN A 91 -6.53 -10.15 2.04
C GLN A 91 -5.66 -9.31 2.97
N GLY A 92 -4.71 -8.53 2.44
CA GLY A 92 -3.75 -7.79 3.23
C GLY A 92 -4.06 -6.30 3.37
N ILE A 93 -4.62 -5.67 2.34
CA ILE A 93 -4.93 -4.24 2.34
C ILE A 93 -6.39 -4.01 2.72
N VAL A 94 -7.33 -4.47 1.90
CA VAL A 94 -8.76 -4.13 2.03
C VAL A 94 -9.34 -4.42 3.41
N PRO A 95 -9.10 -5.59 4.05
CA PRO A 95 -9.69 -5.90 5.37
C PRO A 95 -9.10 -5.07 6.52
N HIS A 96 -7.91 -4.49 6.31
CA HIS A 96 -7.14 -3.79 7.34
C HIS A 96 -7.14 -2.27 7.13
N HIS A 97 -7.66 -1.80 6.00
CA HIS A 97 -7.75 -0.40 5.66
C HIS A 97 -9.09 0.20 6.12
N PRO A 98 -9.12 1.38 6.76
CA PRO A 98 -10.37 1.98 7.26
C PRO A 98 -11.29 2.46 6.12
N TRP A 99 -10.73 2.86 4.99
CA TRP A 99 -11.52 3.33 3.85
C TRP A 99 -12.16 2.18 3.08
N GLN A 100 -13.46 2.33 2.78
CA GLN A 100 -14.22 1.38 1.97
C GLN A 100 -13.61 1.16 0.58
N VAL A 101 -13.00 2.22 0.03
CA VAL A 101 -12.25 2.18 -1.22
C VAL A 101 -10.84 2.71 -0.92
N PRO A 102 -9.89 1.85 -0.53
CA PRO A 102 -8.51 2.28 -0.32
C PRO A 102 -7.92 2.75 -1.65
N VAL A 103 -7.18 3.86 -1.63
CA VAL A 103 -6.45 4.34 -2.81
C VAL A 103 -5.18 3.52 -2.93
N VAL A 104 -5.19 2.52 -3.81
CA VAL A 104 -4.06 1.67 -4.14
C VAL A 104 -3.63 1.94 -5.58
N GLN A 105 -2.36 2.31 -5.77
CA GLN A 105 -1.75 2.53 -7.08
C GLN A 105 -0.74 1.42 -7.35
N VAL A 106 -0.71 0.94 -8.60
CA VAL A 106 0.18 -0.13 -9.03
C VAL A 106 0.90 0.33 -10.29
N GLU A 107 2.22 0.22 -10.28
CA GLU A 107 3.07 0.58 -11.42
C GLU A 107 4.00 -0.58 -11.78
N ASP A 108 4.17 -0.83 -13.08
CA ASP A 108 5.21 -1.71 -13.60
C ASP A 108 6.56 -0.98 -13.50
N ILE A 109 7.51 -1.54 -12.77
CA ILE A 109 8.87 -1.00 -12.62
C ILE A 109 9.94 -2.07 -12.87
N GLU A 110 11.17 -1.63 -13.06
CA GLU A 110 12.34 -2.52 -13.08
C GLU A 110 13.25 -2.19 -11.89
N LEU A 111 13.64 -3.21 -11.11
CA LEU A 111 14.72 -3.08 -10.15
C LEU A 111 16.05 -3.43 -10.83
N LEU A 112 17.02 -2.51 -10.72
CA LEU A 112 18.39 -2.76 -11.16
C LEU A 112 19.16 -3.51 -10.07
N LEU A 113 19.71 -4.66 -10.44
CA LEU A 113 20.57 -5.46 -9.59
C LEU A 113 22.01 -5.42 -10.11
N ALA A 114 22.96 -5.26 -9.18
CA ALA A 114 24.37 -5.46 -9.46
C ALA A 114 24.64 -6.92 -9.86
N ASP A 115 25.72 -7.15 -10.63
CA ASP A 115 26.03 -8.48 -11.15
C ASP A 115 26.24 -9.51 -10.03
N GLY A 116 25.68 -10.71 -10.22
CA GLY A 116 25.71 -11.80 -9.23
C GLY A 116 24.66 -11.71 -8.11
N ARG A 117 23.94 -10.59 -7.97
CA ARG A 117 22.84 -10.46 -7.00
C ARG A 117 21.55 -11.09 -7.54
N ARG A 118 20.76 -11.71 -6.66
CA ARG A 118 19.43 -12.25 -6.95
C ARG A 118 18.39 -11.62 -6.01
N LEU A 119 17.16 -11.54 -6.50
CA LEU A 119 15.98 -11.10 -5.78
C LEU A 119 15.29 -12.31 -5.15
#